data_AF-A0A225UDD7-F1
#
_entry.id   AF-A0A225UDD7-F1
#
_cell.length_a   1.000
_cell.length_b   1.000
_cell.length_c   1.000
_cell.angle_alpha   90.00
_cell.angle_beta   90.00
_cell.angle_gamma   90.00
#
_symmetry.space_group_name_H-M   'P 1'
#
loop_
_entity.id
_entity.type
_entity.pdbx_description
1 polymer ?
#
loop_
_entity_poly.entity_id
_entity_poly.type
_entity_poly.pdbx_seq_one_letter_code
_entity_poly.pdbx_strand_id
1 'polypeptide(L)'
;MGLLELHRHTQIVPLRSNMTRWSSTLTMLERYTRIKYATKRVNADYDLTPKPAMYRRIIALFETVCKNLREESLTMTSVRVLFDKMAEMYPVTAAYLSPDANIAHSPVFESAVVNEYMLRNKF
;
A
#
# COMPACT_ATOMS: atom_id res chain seq x y z
N MET A 1 -3.28 -5.04 -24.04
CA MET A 1 -4.05 -5.92 -24.94
C MET A 1 -4.59 -7.20 -24.27
N GLY A 2 -3.95 -7.78 -23.24
CA GLY A 2 -4.36 -9.09 -22.68
C GLY A 2 -5.64 -9.15 -21.82
N LEU A 3 -6.06 -8.06 -21.16
CA LEU A 3 -7.28 -8.07 -20.31
C LEU A 3 -8.59 -8.21 -21.12
N LEU A 4 -8.59 -7.78 -22.38
CA LEU A 4 -9.73 -7.86 -23.30
C LEU A 4 -9.89 -9.26 -23.92
N GLU A 5 -8.83 -10.04 -24.03
CA GLU A 5 -8.92 -11.44 -24.47
C GLU A 5 -9.43 -12.34 -23.33
N LEU A 6 -9.02 -12.10 -22.09
CA LEU A 6 -9.46 -12.90 -20.95
C LEU A 6 -10.98 -12.81 -20.71
N HIS A 7 -11.57 -11.62 -20.88
CA HIS A 7 -13.02 -11.41 -20.75
C HIS A 7 -13.87 -12.17 -21.79
N ARG A 8 -13.29 -12.59 -22.91
CA ARG A 8 -14.00 -13.42 -23.91
C ARG A 8 -14.13 -14.88 -23.50
N HIS A 9 -13.29 -15.34 -22.58
CA HIS A 9 -13.22 -16.76 -22.19
C HIS A 9 -13.64 -17.02 -20.74
N THR A 10 -13.89 -15.99 -19.94
CA THR A 10 -14.32 -16.14 -18.54
C THR A 10 -15.09 -14.91 -18.06
N GLN A 11 -16.20 -15.13 -17.33
CA GLN A 11 -16.93 -14.07 -16.62
C GLN A 11 -16.23 -13.62 -15.31
N ILE A 12 -15.14 -14.29 -14.94
CA ILE A 12 -14.36 -13.98 -13.75
C ILE A 12 -13.44 -12.81 -14.05
N VAL A 13 -13.73 -11.69 -13.42
CA VAL A 13 -12.87 -10.50 -13.42
C VAL A 13 -11.73 -10.72 -12.40
N PRO A 14 -10.49 -10.33 -12.69
CA PRO A 14 -9.44 -10.33 -11.67
C PRO A 14 -9.87 -9.48 -10.48
N LEU A 15 -10.21 -10.13 -9.36
CA LEU A 15 -10.39 -9.45 -8.09
C LEU A 15 -9.07 -8.78 -7.73
N ARG A 16 -9.09 -7.46 -7.56
CA ARG A 16 -7.93 -6.74 -7.00
C ARG A 16 -7.69 -7.27 -5.59
N SER A 17 -6.77 -8.24 -5.49
CA SER A 17 -6.38 -8.96 -4.27
C SER A 17 -5.94 -8.04 -3.11
N ASN A 18 -5.67 -6.77 -3.41
CA ASN A 18 -5.17 -5.78 -2.47
C ASN A 18 -6.13 -5.48 -1.29
N MET A 19 -7.46 -5.53 -1.50
CA MET A 19 -8.42 -5.22 -0.41
C MET A 19 -8.30 -6.18 0.77
N THR A 20 -8.21 -7.49 0.51
CA THR A 20 -8.18 -8.53 1.56
C THR A 20 -6.83 -8.58 2.30
N ARG A 21 -5.73 -8.26 1.60
CA ARG A 21 -4.38 -8.28 2.16
C ARG A 21 -4.07 -7.03 2.99
N TRP A 22 -4.59 -5.87 2.58
CA TRP A 22 -4.48 -4.64 3.36
C TRP A 22 -5.43 -4.63 4.56
N SER A 23 -6.63 -5.22 4.44
CA SER A 23 -7.54 -5.34 5.57
C SER A 23 -7.02 -6.26 6.68
N SER A 24 -6.37 -7.39 6.33
CA SER A 24 -5.80 -8.30 7.33
C SER A 24 -4.67 -7.68 8.15
N THR A 25 -3.76 -6.93 7.50
CA THR A 25 -2.69 -6.18 8.19
C THR A 25 -3.27 -5.13 9.13
N LEU A 26 -4.33 -4.42 8.71
CA LEU A 26 -5.04 -3.46 9.56
C LEU A 26 -5.69 -4.15 10.75
N THR A 27 -6.45 -5.22 10.51
CA THR A 27 -7.11 -6.00 11.56
C THR A 27 -6.10 -6.55 12.57
N MET A 28 -4.90 -6.94 12.12
CA MET A 28 -3.80 -7.35 13.00
C MET A 28 -3.28 -6.21 13.89
N LEU A 29 -3.09 -5.01 13.32
CA LEU A 29 -2.69 -3.82 14.09
C LEU A 29 -3.76 -3.40 15.10
N GLU A 30 -5.02 -3.39 14.69
CA GLU A 30 -6.17 -3.14 15.59
C GLU A 30 -6.24 -4.17 16.71
N ARG A 31 -6.12 -5.47 16.41
CA ARG A 31 -6.06 -6.52 17.43
C ARG A 31 -4.88 -6.30 18.38
N TYR A 32 -3.72 -5.96 17.84
CA TYR A 32 -2.55 -5.63 18.66
C TYR A 32 -2.82 -4.45 19.60
N THR A 33 -3.51 -3.36 19.19
CA THR A 33 -3.87 -2.26 20.13
C THR A 33 -4.61 -2.75 21.36
N ARG A 34 -5.52 -3.71 21.17
CA ARG A 34 -6.42 -4.22 22.21
C ARG A 34 -5.66 -5.08 23.20
N ILE A 35 -4.67 -5.85 22.72
CA ILE A 35 -3.93 -6.82 23.54
C ILE A 35 -2.58 -6.30 24.07
N LYS A 36 -2.03 -5.19 23.55
CA LYS A 36 -0.65 -4.72 23.86
C LYS A 36 -0.38 -4.48 25.35
N TYR A 37 -1.41 -4.16 26.13
CA TYR A 37 -1.28 -3.96 27.58
C TYR A 37 -1.35 -5.29 28.34
N ALA A 38 -2.06 -6.27 27.80
CA ALA A 38 -2.11 -7.63 28.33
C ALA A 38 -0.79 -8.37 28.06
N THR A 39 -0.12 -8.14 26.92
CA THR A 39 1.21 -8.72 26.64
C THR A 39 2.27 -8.29 27.65
N LYS A 40 2.18 -7.09 28.23
CA LYS A 40 3.08 -6.66 29.32
C LYS A 40 2.97 -7.53 30.58
N ARG A 41 1.85 -8.24 30.78
CA ARG A 41 1.63 -9.13 31.93
C ARG A 41 2.24 -10.51 31.74
N VAL A 42 2.64 -10.88 30.53
CA VAL A 42 3.07 -12.24 30.17
C VAL A 42 4.60 -12.37 30.09
N ASN A 43 5.38 -11.39 30.58
CA ASN A 43 6.83 -11.31 30.31
C ASN A 43 7.15 -11.49 28.81
N ALA A 44 6.25 -11.03 27.94
CA ALA A 44 6.51 -11.01 26.51
C ALA A 44 7.69 -10.06 26.28
N ASP A 45 8.67 -10.53 25.54
CA ASP A 45 9.93 -9.84 25.32
C ASP A 45 9.67 -8.41 24.82
N TYR A 46 10.02 -7.42 25.65
CA TYR A 46 9.71 -6.02 25.38
C TYR A 46 10.42 -5.55 24.10
N ASP A 47 11.54 -6.18 23.77
CA ASP A 47 12.33 -5.90 22.57
C ASP A 47 11.69 -6.41 21.28
N LEU A 48 10.79 -7.40 21.35
CA LEU A 48 10.00 -7.86 20.19
C LEU A 48 8.76 -6.99 19.95
N THR A 49 8.49 -6.04 20.86
CA THR A 49 7.28 -5.22 20.83
C THR A 49 7.56 -3.86 20.19
N PRO A 50 6.81 -3.41 19.17
CA PRO A 50 7.00 -2.10 18.58
C PRO A 50 6.87 -0.98 19.63
N LYS A 51 7.90 -0.14 19.73
CA LYS A 51 7.89 1.03 20.62
C LYS A 51 6.64 1.89 20.38
N PRO A 52 6.01 2.47 21.43
CA PRO A 52 4.77 3.23 21.30
C PRO A 52 4.82 4.37 20.26
N ALA A 53 5.98 4.99 20.08
CA ALA A 53 6.18 6.04 19.07
C ALA A 53 6.17 5.48 17.63
N MET A 54 6.85 4.36 17.38
CA MET A 54 6.80 3.68 16.08
C MET A 54 5.40 3.20 15.78
N TYR A 55 4.71 2.68 16.80
CA TYR A 55 3.33 2.23 16.69
C TYR A 55 2.37 3.33 16.19
N ARG A 56 2.42 4.51 16.83
CA ARG A 56 1.61 5.67 16.42
C ARG A 56 1.90 6.10 14.98
N ARG A 57 3.17 6.05 14.56
CA ARG A 57 3.57 6.38 13.18
C ARG A 57 3.01 5.39 12.17
N ILE A 58 3.06 4.08 12.46
CA ILE A 58 2.53 3.03 11.58
C ILE A 58 1.01 3.18 11.43
N ILE A 59 0.27 3.39 12.53
CA ILE A 59 -1.18 3.62 12.46
C ILE A 59 -1.49 4.89 11.68
N ALA A 60 -0.84 6.01 11.97
CA ALA A 60 -1.10 7.27 11.28
C ALA A 60 -0.84 7.15 9.78
N LEU A 61 0.29 6.54 9.39
CA LEU A 61 0.62 6.28 7.99
C LEU A 61 -0.45 5.42 7.29
N PHE A 62 -0.92 4.37 7.97
CA PHE A 62 -1.90 3.45 7.43
C PHE A 62 -3.28 4.11 7.30
N GLU A 63 -3.73 4.84 8.32
CA GLU A 63 -5.03 5.53 8.32
C GLU A 63 -5.11 6.67 7.30
N THR A 64 -4.00 7.36 7.00
CA THR A 64 -4.01 8.45 6.01
C THR A 64 -3.74 7.93 4.61
N VAL A 65 -2.63 7.20 4.40
CA VAL A 65 -2.22 6.82 3.05
C VAL A 65 -3.07 5.69 2.51
N CYS A 66 -3.29 4.62 3.27
CA CYS A 66 -4.07 3.48 2.76
C CYS A 66 -5.57 3.80 2.63
N LYS A 67 -6.09 4.76 3.41
CA LYS A 67 -7.46 5.26 3.25
C LYS A 67 -7.60 6.10 1.98
N ASN A 68 -6.69 7.05 1.76
CA ASN A 68 -6.70 7.88 0.56
C ASN A 68 -6.52 7.03 -0.70
N LEU A 69 -5.57 6.08 -0.70
CA LEU A 69 -5.34 5.17 -1.83
C LEU A 69 -6.51 4.20 -2.11
N ARG A 70 -7.45 4.06 -1.18
CA ARG A 70 -8.68 3.26 -1.37
C ARG A 70 -9.83 4.09 -1.91
N GLU A 71 -9.71 5.42 -1.91
CA GLU A 71 -10.74 6.30 -2.41
C GLU A 71 -10.84 6.19 -3.93
N GLU A 72 -12.03 5.85 -4.44
CA GLU A 72 -12.26 5.57 -5.87
C GLU A 72 -12.12 6.84 -6.74
N SER A 73 -12.24 8.02 -6.13
CA SER A 73 -12.08 9.34 -6.74
C SER A 73 -10.62 9.82 -6.82
N LEU A 74 -9.65 9.08 -6.28
CA LEU A 74 -8.28 9.56 -6.18
C LEU A 74 -7.58 9.59 -7.54
N THR A 75 -7.10 10.76 -7.95
CA THR A 75 -6.36 10.93 -9.21
C THR A 75 -4.92 10.41 -9.08
N MET A 76 -4.32 10.00 -10.21
CA MET A 76 -2.91 9.56 -10.23
C MET A 76 -1.93 10.66 -9.78
N THR A 77 -2.26 11.92 -9.98
CA THR A 77 -1.46 13.05 -9.47
C THR A 77 -1.51 13.10 -7.94
N SER A 78 -2.69 12.95 -7.35
CA SER A 78 -2.84 12.88 -5.89
C SER A 78 -2.14 11.65 -5.29
N VAL A 79 -2.18 10.51 -5.99
CA VAL A 79 -1.41 9.30 -5.62
C VAL A 79 0.09 9.59 -5.58
N ARG A 80 0.61 10.31 -6.59
CA ARG A 80 2.03 10.66 -6.66
C ARG A 80 2.46 11.57 -5.52
N VAL A 81 1.69 12.62 -5.24
CA VAL A 81 1.93 13.51 -4.09
C VAL A 81 1.94 12.75 -2.76
N LEU A 82 1.02 11.79 -2.59
CA LEU A 82 0.97 10.93 -1.41
C LEU A 82 2.25 10.09 -1.24
N PHE A 83 2.75 9.49 -2.33
CA PHE A 83 3.97 8.69 -2.28
C PHE A 83 5.23 9.56 -2.12
N ASP A 84 5.30 10.73 -2.75
CA ASP A 84 6.41 11.68 -2.56
C ASP A 84 6.49 12.13 -1.10
N LYS A 85 5.35 12.48 -0.50
CA LYS A 85 5.27 12.82 0.94
C LYS A 85 5.66 11.65 1.84
N MET A 86 5.32 10.42 1.46
CA MET A 86 5.72 9.23 2.20
C MET A 86 7.24 9.02 2.16
N ALA A 87 7.87 9.20 0.99
CA ALA A 87 9.32 9.09 0.83
C ALA A 87 10.06 10.19 1.62
N GLU A 88 9.50 11.40 1.68
CA GLU A 88 10.03 12.50 2.50
C GLU A 88 9.97 12.17 4.00
N MET A 89 8.82 11.70 4.50
CA MET A 89 8.65 11.38 5.92
C MET A 89 9.40 10.11 6.36
N TYR A 90 9.56 9.16 5.43
CA TYR A 90 10.16 7.85 5.70
C TYR A 90 11.15 7.50 4.58
N PRO A 91 12.37 8.04 4.59
CA PRO A 91 13.34 7.84 3.50
C PRO A 91 13.62 6.37 3.14
N VAL A 92 13.44 5.45 4.10
CA VAL A 92 13.53 4.01 3.88
C VAL A 92 12.55 3.47 2.83
N THR A 93 11.43 4.16 2.57
CA THR A 93 10.43 3.75 1.57
C THR A 93 10.83 4.12 0.15
N ALA A 94 11.77 5.07 -0.04
CA ALA A 94 12.16 5.56 -1.36
C ALA A 94 12.68 4.44 -2.28
N ALA A 95 13.45 3.48 -1.73
CA ALA A 95 13.94 2.33 -2.48
C ALA A 95 12.80 1.41 -2.99
N TYR A 96 11.66 1.39 -2.29
CA TYR A 96 10.48 0.60 -2.68
C TYR A 96 9.54 1.35 -3.62
N LEU A 97 9.68 2.68 -3.71
CA LEU A 97 8.88 3.57 -4.58
C LEU A 97 9.64 3.95 -5.86
N SER A 98 10.90 3.54 -5.98
CA SER A 98 11.73 3.77 -7.16
C SER A 98 11.14 3.06 -8.40
N PRO A 99 11.27 3.62 -9.61
CA PRO A 99 10.96 2.93 -10.86
C PRO A 99 11.66 1.57 -11.01
N ASP A 100 12.83 1.43 -10.40
CA ASP A 100 13.65 0.21 -10.42
C ASP A 100 13.52 -0.63 -9.14
N ALA A 101 12.49 -0.38 -8.33
CA ALA A 101 12.26 -1.14 -7.12
C ALA A 101 12.09 -2.63 -7.44
N ASN A 102 12.60 -3.52 -6.59
CA ASN A 102 12.55 -4.99 -6.81
C ASN A 102 11.11 -5.55 -6.88
N ILE A 103 10.10 -4.73 -6.55
CA ILE A 103 8.68 -5.05 -6.72
C ILE A 103 8.18 -4.85 -8.17
N ALA A 104 8.90 -4.06 -8.98
CA ALA A 104 8.62 -3.87 -10.40
C ALA A 104 9.11 -5.11 -11.15
N HIS A 105 8.18 -5.90 -11.65
CA HIS A 105 8.46 -7.18 -12.29
C HIS A 105 8.85 -7.02 -13.75
N SER A 106 8.32 -6.00 -14.42
CA SER A 106 8.65 -5.68 -15.81
C SER A 106 8.73 -4.17 -15.98
N PRO A 107 9.86 -3.54 -15.63
CA PRO A 107 10.00 -2.08 -15.61
C PRO A 107 9.60 -1.41 -16.94
N VAL A 108 9.94 -2.03 -18.07
CA VAL A 108 9.60 -1.54 -19.41
C VAL A 108 8.09 -1.56 -19.65
N PHE A 109 7.41 -2.65 -19.29
CA PHE A 109 5.97 -2.78 -19.44
C PHE A 109 5.22 -1.83 -18.49
N GLU A 110 5.63 -1.77 -17.23
CA GLU A 110 5.01 -0.91 -16.22
C GLU A 110 5.17 0.58 -16.58
N SER A 111 6.34 0.99 -17.07
CA SER A 111 6.56 2.35 -17.59
C SER A 111 5.69 2.66 -18.81
N ALA A 112 5.56 1.72 -19.76
CA ALA A 112 4.69 1.88 -20.91
C ALA A 112 3.21 2.05 -20.53
N VAL A 113 2.73 1.28 -19.54
CA VAL A 113 1.37 1.41 -19.01
C VAL A 113 1.15 2.76 -18.36
N VAL A 114 2.10 3.26 -17.56
CA VAL A 114 2.02 4.61 -16.97
C VAL A 114 1.95 5.66 -18.06
N ASN A 115 2.79 5.58 -19.08
CA ASN A 115 2.80 6.53 -20.20
C ASN A 115 1.47 6.50 -20.99
N GLU A 116 0.94 5.32 -21.32
CA GLU A 116 -0.35 5.19 -21.99
C GLU A 116 -1.49 5.78 -21.13
N TYR A 117 -1.48 5.52 -19.83
CA TYR A 117 -2.46 6.06 -18.90
C TYR A 117 -2.41 7.59 -18.81
N MET A 118 -1.21 8.17 -18.75
CA MET A 118 -1.03 9.62 -18.74
C MET A 118 -1.47 10.27 -20.07
N LEU A 119 -1.23 9.62 -21.20
CA LEU A 119 -1.66 10.10 -22.52
C LEU A 119 -3.19 10.08 -22.69
N ARG A 120 -3.86 9.07 -22.12
CA ARG A 120 -5.33 8.92 -22.19
C ARG A 120 -6.08 9.85 -21.24
N ASN A 121 -5.48 10.21 -20.10
CA ASN A 121 -6.10 10.99 -19.04
C ASN A 121 -5.51 12.40 -18.94
N LYS A 122 -5.24 13.05 -20.10
CA LYS A 122 -4.67 14.41 -20.22
C LYS A 122 -5.04 15.30 -19.02
N PHE A 123 -4.03 15.66 -18.23
CA PHE A 123 -4.08 16.86 -17.38
C PHE A 123 -3.89 18.10 -18.25
#